data_AF-A0A9P9BQX9-F1
#
_entry.id   AF-A0A9P9BQX9-F1
#
_cell.length_a   1.000
_cell.length_b   1.000
_cell.length_c   1.000
_cell.angle_alpha   90.00
_cell.angle_beta   90.00
_cell.angle_gamma   90.00
#
_symmetry.space_group_name_H-M   'P 1'
#
loop_
_entity.id
_entity.type
_entity.pdbx_description
1 polymer ?
#
loop_
_entity_poly.entity_id
_entity_poly.type
_entity_poly.pdbx_seq_one_letter_code
_entity_poly.pdbx_strand_id
1 'polypeptide(L)'
;MQIRNILSAALLLAAPGVLSAPAPLGDALDSRATGPCNSPLERKEWRDLTKAQRLAYINAVKCLQSKPAKTGSTYPGAKSRYDDFQALHIAMTERIHFVGQFLPYHRQLLALYETELRNTCGYNGAQPYWDWTKDVKNFTASPVFDPVYGFGGNGEWLEDITGLPVTSLAPGPLARTGGGCVTNGPFASRQIPMGPGKSTDYTPHCLRRDFVPTLTASKLSTPEVQYERSASTYAEYSQRVELVSLNPDLSGMTTHGAGHFGVGGMVGEMSDMYSSPGDPLFWLHHAQLDNLWNTWQMQNWPARKSDIGGPDTMWGGPFNVINPYVGTIPYKNITLDFALEYPLMAPTVKIRDVMDVSAPNLCYKYA
;
A
#
# COMPACT_ATOMS: atom_id res chain seq x y z
N MET A 1 -24.45 16.92 -70.33
CA MET A 1 -25.63 17.75 -70.66
C MET A 1 -26.85 16.95 -70.20
N GLN A 2 -27.64 17.29 -69.18
CA GLN A 2 -27.84 18.50 -68.38
C GLN A 2 -28.21 18.07 -66.96
N ILE A 3 -27.61 18.76 -65.98
CA ILE A 3 -27.93 18.74 -64.56
C ILE A 3 -29.15 19.67 -64.36
N ARG A 4 -30.17 19.25 -63.60
CA ARG A 4 -31.16 20.16 -63.03
C ARG A 4 -31.49 19.79 -61.59
N ASN A 5 -31.24 20.78 -60.73
CA ASN A 5 -31.57 20.90 -59.31
C ASN A 5 -33.05 20.63 -59.01
N ILE A 6 -33.34 20.02 -57.86
CA ILE A 6 -34.40 20.48 -56.94
C ILE A 6 -33.91 20.31 -55.50
N LEU A 7 -33.81 21.44 -54.79
CA LEU A 7 -33.69 21.50 -53.34
C LEU A 7 -34.97 20.93 -52.69
N SER A 8 -34.81 20.10 -51.67
CA SER A 8 -35.85 19.91 -50.65
C SER A 8 -35.18 19.96 -49.29
N ALA A 9 -35.48 21.04 -48.57
CA ALA A 9 -35.12 21.24 -47.19
C ALA A 9 -35.95 20.26 -46.32
N ALA A 10 -35.26 19.41 -45.57
CA ALA A 10 -35.84 18.72 -44.43
C ALA A 10 -35.13 19.23 -43.17
N LEU A 11 -35.89 19.96 -42.35
CA LEU A 11 -35.55 20.30 -40.97
C LEU A 11 -35.25 19.02 -40.19
N LEU A 12 -33.98 18.80 -39.84
CA LEU A 12 -33.61 17.91 -38.74
C LEU A 12 -33.47 18.77 -37.49
N LEU A 13 -34.48 18.67 -36.62
CA LEU A 13 -34.42 19.12 -35.24
C LEU A 13 -33.25 18.41 -34.55
N ALA A 14 -32.12 19.09 -34.43
CA ALA A 14 -31.05 18.68 -33.54
C ALA A 14 -31.53 18.86 -32.10
N ALA A 15 -32.02 17.77 -31.51
CA ALA A 15 -32.13 17.70 -30.06
C ALA A 15 -30.71 17.85 -29.48
N PRO A 16 -30.47 18.76 -28.53
CA PRO A 16 -29.20 18.80 -27.83
C PRO A 16 -29.14 17.52 -26.99
N GLY A 17 -28.42 16.53 -27.51
CA GLY A 17 -27.99 15.38 -26.73
C GLY A 17 -27.18 15.93 -25.57
N VAL A 18 -27.78 15.90 -24.38
CA VAL A 18 -27.06 16.10 -23.13
C VAL A 18 -26.03 14.98 -23.10
N LEU A 19 -24.79 15.31 -23.45
CA LEU A 19 -23.62 14.51 -23.10
C LEU A 19 -23.66 14.43 -21.57
N SER A 20 -24.21 13.32 -21.06
CA SER A 20 -24.10 12.98 -19.66
C SER A 20 -22.61 12.95 -19.34
N ALA A 21 -22.17 13.90 -18.52
CA ALA A 21 -20.85 13.87 -17.93
C ALA A 21 -20.63 12.45 -17.35
N PRO A 22 -19.42 11.88 -17.48
CA PRO A 22 -19.12 10.61 -16.83
C PRO A 22 -19.47 10.76 -15.34
N ALA A 23 -20.24 9.80 -14.82
CA ALA A 23 -20.59 9.75 -13.41
C ALA A 23 -19.29 9.87 -12.57
N PRO A 24 -19.31 10.62 -11.46
CA PRO A 24 -18.14 10.76 -10.62
C PRO A 24 -17.65 9.36 -10.21
N LEU A 25 -16.32 9.19 -10.27
CA LEU A 25 -15.61 8.02 -9.75
C LEU A 25 -16.16 7.72 -8.36
N GLY A 26 -16.79 6.54 -8.21
CA GLY A 26 -17.77 6.25 -7.16
C GLY A 26 -17.31 6.58 -5.75
N ASP A 27 -18.24 7.08 -4.94
CA ASP A 27 -18.17 7.35 -3.49
C ASP A 27 -16.75 7.24 -2.91
N ALA A 28 -15.86 8.10 -3.38
CA ALA A 28 -14.58 8.32 -2.75
C ALA A 28 -14.88 8.85 -1.34
N LEU A 29 -14.10 8.43 -0.35
CA LEU A 29 -14.24 8.89 1.03
C LEU A 29 -14.46 10.39 1.06
N ASP A 30 -15.68 10.82 1.38
CA ASP A 30 -16.05 12.22 1.30
C ASP A 30 -15.35 12.95 2.46
N SER A 31 -14.31 13.71 2.14
CA SER A 31 -13.60 14.56 3.10
C SER A 31 -14.51 15.64 3.71
N ARG A 32 -15.72 15.81 3.18
CA ARG A 32 -16.78 16.68 3.72
C ARG A 32 -17.83 15.92 4.52
N ALA A 33 -17.67 14.62 4.77
CA ALA A 33 -18.59 13.85 5.59
C ALA A 33 -18.64 14.44 7.01
N THR A 34 -19.78 15.06 7.35
CA THR A 34 -20.03 15.64 8.68
C THR A 34 -20.89 14.73 9.53
N GLY A 35 -20.58 14.61 10.82
CA GLY A 35 -21.38 13.86 11.79
C GLY A 35 -20.55 12.91 12.66
N PRO A 36 -21.18 12.05 13.47
CA PRO A 36 -20.49 10.97 14.16
C PRO A 36 -20.34 9.72 13.27
N CYS A 37 -19.23 8.99 13.38
CA CYS A 37 -19.10 7.64 12.84
C CYS A 37 -19.99 6.67 13.65
N ASN A 38 -21.14 6.29 13.08
CA ASN A 38 -22.15 5.49 13.78
C ASN A 38 -21.95 3.97 13.66
N SER A 39 -21.16 3.52 12.69
CA SER A 39 -20.96 2.09 12.41
C SER A 39 -19.55 1.83 11.92
N PRO A 40 -18.54 1.97 12.80
CA PRO A 40 -17.15 1.82 12.41
C PRO A 40 -16.86 0.40 11.91
N LEU A 41 -16.14 0.30 10.79
CA LEU A 41 -15.53 -0.95 10.36
C LEU A 41 -14.53 -1.44 11.42
N GLU A 42 -14.51 -2.73 11.68
CA GLU A 42 -13.62 -3.33 12.68
C GLU A 42 -12.51 -4.09 11.97
N ARG A 43 -11.34 -3.44 11.85
CA ARG A 43 -10.12 -4.03 11.28
C ARG A 43 -9.52 -4.98 12.32
N LYS A 44 -9.41 -6.26 11.95
CA LYS A 44 -8.98 -7.36 12.85
C LYS A 44 -7.65 -7.93 12.42
N GLU A 45 -6.92 -8.46 13.40
CA GLU A 45 -5.75 -9.28 13.09
C GLU A 45 -6.18 -10.51 12.29
N TRP A 46 -5.36 -10.95 11.34
CA TRP A 46 -5.70 -12.06 10.44
C TRP A 46 -6.13 -13.33 11.17
N ARG A 47 -5.56 -13.63 12.35
CA ARG A 47 -5.90 -14.82 13.14
C ARG A 47 -7.28 -14.75 13.76
N ASP A 48 -7.75 -13.56 14.06
CA ASP A 48 -9.05 -13.31 14.69
C ASP A 48 -10.20 -13.37 13.67
N LEU A 49 -9.88 -13.36 12.37
CA LEU A 49 -10.83 -13.72 11.33
C LEU A 49 -11.13 -15.22 11.32
N THR A 50 -12.40 -15.57 11.23
CA THR A 50 -12.84 -16.93 10.89
C THR A 50 -12.35 -17.32 9.49
N LYS A 51 -12.24 -18.62 9.24
CA LYS A 51 -11.87 -19.17 7.92
C LYS A 51 -12.75 -18.61 6.78
N ALA A 52 -14.05 -18.47 7.02
CA ALA A 52 -14.99 -17.89 6.05
C ALA A 52 -14.69 -16.40 5.77
N GLN A 53 -14.36 -15.62 6.79
CA GLN A 53 -13.97 -14.22 6.63
C GLN A 53 -12.64 -14.07 5.87
N ARG A 54 -11.66 -14.94 6.14
CA ARG A 54 -10.39 -14.98 5.38
C ARG A 54 -10.62 -15.26 3.90
N LEU A 55 -11.43 -16.28 3.60
CA LEU A 55 -11.82 -16.58 2.21
C LEU A 55 -12.58 -15.43 1.56
N ALA A 56 -13.49 -14.77 2.29
CA ALA A 56 -14.23 -13.62 1.78
C ALA A 56 -13.30 -12.46 1.39
N TYR A 57 -12.28 -12.16 2.21
CA TYR A 57 -11.27 -11.16 1.88
C TYR A 57 -10.46 -11.58 0.65
N ILE A 58 -9.91 -12.80 0.63
CA ILE A 58 -9.13 -13.33 -0.50
C ILE A 58 -9.93 -13.26 -1.81
N ASN A 59 -11.21 -13.65 -1.77
CA ASN A 59 -12.11 -13.59 -2.93
C ASN A 59 -12.35 -12.15 -3.40
N ALA A 60 -12.47 -11.19 -2.49
CA ALA A 60 -12.60 -9.78 -2.84
C ALA A 60 -11.33 -9.23 -3.53
N VAL A 61 -10.15 -9.59 -3.02
CA VAL A 61 -8.87 -9.24 -3.68
C VAL A 61 -8.80 -9.81 -5.09
N LYS A 62 -9.09 -11.12 -5.25
CA LYS A 62 -9.15 -11.76 -6.57
C LYS A 62 -10.18 -11.13 -7.50
N CYS A 63 -11.32 -10.72 -6.95
CA CYS A 63 -12.32 -9.98 -7.71
C CYS A 63 -11.74 -8.66 -8.23
N LEU A 64 -11.05 -7.85 -7.43
CA LEU A 64 -10.41 -6.62 -7.92
C LEU A 64 -9.37 -6.88 -9.01
N GLN A 65 -8.62 -7.98 -8.88
CA GLN A 65 -7.65 -8.43 -9.90
C GLN A 65 -8.32 -8.86 -11.21
N SER A 66 -9.63 -9.12 -11.21
CA SER A 66 -10.42 -9.48 -12.41
C SER A 66 -11.15 -8.29 -13.05
N LYS A 67 -11.34 -7.18 -12.32
CA LYS A 67 -12.05 -6.01 -12.86
C LYS A 67 -11.13 -5.18 -13.73
N PRO A 68 -11.58 -4.60 -14.86
CA PRO A 68 -10.73 -3.83 -15.76
C PRO A 68 -10.17 -2.58 -15.08
N ALA A 69 -8.90 -2.26 -15.32
CA ALA A 69 -8.24 -1.04 -14.84
C ALA A 69 -8.98 0.23 -15.26
N LYS A 70 -8.96 1.26 -14.41
CA LYS A 70 -9.44 2.61 -14.74
C LYS A 70 -8.32 3.54 -15.21
N THR A 71 -7.07 3.20 -14.91
CA THR A 71 -5.90 4.06 -15.18
C THR A 71 -5.04 3.57 -16.36
N GLY A 72 -5.46 2.51 -17.05
CA GLY A 72 -4.69 1.85 -18.11
C GLY A 72 -4.34 2.71 -19.33
N SER A 73 -5.01 3.85 -19.53
CA SER A 73 -4.64 4.83 -20.57
C SER A 73 -3.38 5.63 -20.21
N THR A 74 -3.10 5.79 -18.91
CA THR A 74 -1.94 6.53 -18.40
C THR A 74 -0.83 5.58 -17.96
N TYR A 75 -1.21 4.44 -17.37
CA TYR A 75 -0.28 3.41 -16.89
C TYR A 75 -0.49 2.13 -17.71
N PRO A 76 0.28 1.92 -18.79
CA PRO A 76 0.01 0.85 -19.75
C PRO A 76 0.02 -0.56 -19.16
N GLY A 77 0.76 -0.78 -18.07
CA GLY A 77 0.80 -2.05 -17.36
C GLY A 77 -0.40 -2.28 -16.43
N ALA A 78 -1.20 -1.27 -16.09
CA ALA A 78 -2.40 -1.48 -15.28
C ALA A 78 -3.46 -2.23 -16.11
N LYS A 79 -3.71 -3.51 -15.78
CA LYS A 79 -4.70 -4.36 -16.48
C LYS A 79 -5.97 -4.56 -15.67
N SER A 80 -5.87 -4.51 -14.35
CA SER A 80 -6.99 -4.65 -13.42
C SER A 80 -7.17 -3.46 -12.49
N ARG A 81 -8.32 -3.40 -11.80
CA ARG A 81 -8.57 -2.41 -10.74
C ARG A 81 -7.61 -2.55 -9.57
N TYR A 82 -7.14 -3.76 -9.29
CA TYR A 82 -6.07 -3.96 -8.31
C TYR A 82 -4.77 -3.27 -8.78
N ASP A 83 -4.45 -3.40 -10.07
CA ASP A 83 -3.22 -2.85 -10.63
C ASP A 83 -3.24 -1.31 -10.70
N ASP A 84 -4.42 -0.67 -10.71
CA ASP A 84 -4.52 0.79 -10.55
C ASP A 84 -3.85 1.27 -9.24
N PHE A 85 -3.99 0.51 -8.14
CA PHE A 85 -3.34 0.84 -6.86
C PHE A 85 -1.82 0.60 -6.91
N GLN A 86 -1.38 -0.46 -7.58
CA GLN A 86 0.05 -0.70 -7.80
C GLN A 86 0.67 0.44 -8.64
N ALA A 87 0.01 0.83 -9.73
CA ALA A 87 0.46 1.93 -10.58
C ALA A 87 0.51 3.27 -9.84
N LEU A 88 -0.52 3.58 -9.04
CA LEU A 88 -0.54 4.76 -8.20
C LEU A 88 0.65 4.78 -7.23
N HIS A 89 0.93 3.66 -6.57
CA HIS A 89 2.04 3.57 -5.64
C HIS A 89 3.38 3.77 -6.35
N ILE A 90 3.63 3.07 -7.46
CA ILE A 90 4.82 3.26 -8.31
C ILE A 90 5.01 4.73 -8.69
N ALA A 91 3.95 5.38 -9.16
CA ALA A 91 3.99 6.78 -9.60
C ALA A 91 4.24 7.77 -8.45
N MET A 92 3.86 7.42 -7.22
CA MET A 92 3.92 8.30 -6.06
C MET A 92 5.05 7.97 -5.08
N THR A 93 5.77 6.84 -5.25
CA THR A 93 6.76 6.34 -4.28
C THR A 93 7.73 7.42 -3.77
N GLU A 94 8.29 8.25 -4.65
CA GLU A 94 9.25 9.29 -4.29
C GLU A 94 8.65 10.51 -3.58
N ARG A 95 7.32 10.58 -3.49
CA ARG A 95 6.57 11.63 -2.80
C ARG A 95 5.92 11.14 -1.51
N ILE A 96 6.01 9.84 -1.20
CA ILE A 96 5.26 9.22 -0.11
C ILE A 96 6.12 8.38 0.83
N HIS A 97 7.41 8.17 0.54
CA HIS A 97 8.36 7.47 1.41
C HIS A 97 9.50 8.39 1.86
N PHE A 98 9.99 8.18 3.08
CA PHE A 98 11.04 8.98 3.71
C PHE A 98 10.69 10.48 3.71
N VAL A 99 9.42 10.73 4.03
CA VAL A 99 8.74 12.04 4.07
C VAL A 99 7.81 12.10 5.27
N GLY A 100 7.41 13.30 5.70
CA GLY A 100 6.50 13.46 6.81
C GLY A 100 5.10 12.88 6.55
N GLN A 101 4.63 12.89 5.31
CA GLN A 101 3.26 12.46 4.95
C GLN A 101 3.09 10.94 4.79
N PHE A 102 4.13 10.14 5.04
CA PHE A 102 4.13 8.68 4.80
C PHE A 102 2.94 7.97 5.46
N LEU A 103 2.77 8.06 6.79
CA LEU A 103 1.70 7.36 7.51
C LEU A 103 0.29 7.85 7.13
N PRO A 104 0.00 9.18 7.09
CA PRO A 104 -1.28 9.70 6.60
C PRO A 104 -1.61 9.23 5.18
N TYR A 105 -0.62 9.24 4.27
CA TYR A 105 -0.84 8.85 2.89
C TYR A 105 -1.26 7.37 2.79
N HIS A 106 -0.53 6.48 3.47
CA HIS A 106 -0.80 5.05 3.46
C HIS A 106 -2.08 4.66 4.20
N ARG A 107 -2.45 5.37 5.28
CA ARG A 107 -3.75 5.24 5.96
C ARG A 107 -4.92 5.47 4.98
N GLN A 108 -4.88 6.57 4.26
CA GLN A 108 -5.91 6.91 3.28
C GLN A 108 -5.87 5.96 2.08
N LEU A 109 -4.69 5.54 1.62
CA LEU A 109 -4.55 4.53 0.57
C LEU A 109 -5.22 3.20 0.96
N LEU A 110 -5.04 2.75 2.20
CA LEU A 110 -5.72 1.57 2.75
C LEU A 110 -7.24 1.73 2.76
N ALA A 111 -7.73 2.91 3.16
CA ALA A 111 -9.16 3.18 3.21
C ALA A 111 -9.79 3.25 1.80
N LEU A 112 -9.07 3.80 0.81
CA LEU A 112 -9.47 3.76 -0.60
C LEU A 112 -9.51 2.32 -1.14
N TYR A 113 -8.49 1.52 -0.82
CA TYR A 113 -8.44 0.10 -1.20
C TYR A 113 -9.57 -0.72 -0.57
N GLU A 114 -9.81 -0.54 0.74
CA GLU A 114 -10.93 -1.14 1.47
C GLU A 114 -12.28 -0.74 0.85
N THR A 115 -12.46 0.53 0.54
CA THR A 115 -13.68 1.04 -0.13
C THR A 115 -13.88 0.36 -1.48
N GLU A 116 -12.83 0.19 -2.26
CA GLU A 116 -12.90 -0.47 -3.57
C GLU A 116 -13.23 -1.97 -3.45
N LEU A 117 -12.66 -2.68 -2.48
CA LEU A 117 -13.03 -4.07 -2.18
C LEU A 117 -14.52 -4.20 -1.86
N ARG A 118 -15.07 -3.26 -1.07
CA ARG A 118 -16.46 -3.27 -0.64
C ARG A 118 -17.41 -2.89 -1.78
N ASN A 119 -17.16 -1.78 -2.46
CA ASN A 119 -18.07 -1.22 -3.46
C ASN A 119 -18.04 -1.99 -4.79
N THR A 120 -16.87 -2.44 -5.23
CA THR A 120 -16.73 -3.11 -6.53
C THR A 120 -16.84 -4.62 -6.45
N CYS A 121 -16.48 -5.20 -5.30
CA CYS A 121 -16.43 -6.65 -5.10
C CYS A 121 -17.37 -7.17 -4.02
N GLY A 122 -18.23 -6.32 -3.43
CA GLY A 122 -19.24 -6.73 -2.46
C GLY A 122 -18.64 -7.29 -1.17
N TYR A 123 -17.41 -6.93 -0.83
CA TYR A 123 -16.80 -7.34 0.43
C TYR A 123 -17.54 -6.69 1.60
N ASN A 124 -18.01 -7.49 2.55
CA ASN A 124 -18.75 -6.98 3.71
C ASN A 124 -17.87 -6.84 4.97
N GLY A 125 -16.66 -7.37 4.96
CA GLY A 125 -15.70 -7.25 6.07
C GLY A 125 -14.89 -5.96 6.02
N ALA A 126 -13.94 -5.84 6.94
CA ALA A 126 -12.98 -4.74 7.01
C ALA A 126 -11.57 -5.22 6.64
N GLN A 127 -10.69 -4.29 6.29
CA GLN A 127 -9.28 -4.53 5.99
C GLN A 127 -8.60 -5.25 7.17
N PRO A 128 -8.12 -6.50 7.01
CA PRO A 128 -7.36 -7.16 8.04
C PRO A 128 -5.94 -6.60 8.12
N TYR A 129 -5.30 -6.81 9.26
CA TYR A 129 -3.89 -6.53 9.47
C TYR A 129 -3.11 -7.78 9.87
N TRP A 130 -1.80 -7.76 9.63
CA TRP A 130 -0.88 -8.82 10.00
C TRP A 130 0.00 -8.36 11.15
N ASP A 131 -0.25 -8.89 12.36
CA ASP A 131 0.62 -8.64 13.49
C ASP A 131 1.85 -9.57 13.43
N TRP A 132 2.90 -9.12 12.75
CA TRP A 132 4.15 -9.87 12.58
C TRP A 132 4.83 -10.20 13.91
N THR A 133 4.57 -9.45 14.98
CA THR A 133 5.21 -9.68 16.29
C THR A 133 4.86 -11.05 16.86
N LYS A 134 3.71 -11.61 16.43
CA LYS A 134 3.25 -12.96 16.77
C LYS A 134 4.00 -14.06 15.98
N ASP A 135 4.72 -13.69 14.92
CA ASP A 135 5.33 -14.60 13.95
C ASP A 135 6.85 -14.68 14.03
N VAL A 136 7.51 -13.76 14.73
CA VAL A 136 8.98 -13.66 14.79
C VAL A 136 9.70 -14.95 15.19
N LYS A 137 9.05 -15.84 15.94
CA LYS A 137 9.62 -17.14 16.33
C LYS A 137 9.52 -18.21 15.24
N ASN A 138 8.47 -18.15 14.42
CA ASN A 138 8.23 -19.12 13.36
C ASN A 138 7.52 -18.45 12.18
N PHE A 139 8.27 -17.60 11.49
CA PHE A 139 7.76 -16.73 10.44
C PHE A 139 7.01 -17.50 9.35
N THR A 140 7.58 -18.59 8.86
CA THR A 140 7.01 -19.39 7.77
C THR A 140 5.74 -20.14 8.16
N ALA A 141 5.47 -20.32 9.46
CA ALA A 141 4.24 -20.90 9.97
C ALA A 141 3.13 -19.86 10.23
N SER A 142 3.34 -18.59 9.87
CA SER A 142 2.30 -17.58 10.01
C SER A 142 1.04 -17.99 9.24
N PRO A 143 -0.18 -17.85 9.82
CA PRO A 143 -1.42 -18.12 9.13
C PRO A 143 -1.68 -17.21 7.92
N VAL A 144 -0.96 -16.09 7.77
CA VAL A 144 -1.00 -15.31 6.52
C VAL A 144 -0.38 -16.09 5.35
N PHE A 145 0.46 -17.09 5.60
CA PHE A 145 1.08 -17.91 4.56
C PHE A 145 0.34 -19.24 4.30
N ASP A 146 -0.83 -19.45 4.93
CA ASP A 146 -1.64 -20.65 4.71
C ASP A 146 -2.03 -20.79 3.21
N PRO A 147 -1.95 -22.01 2.63
CA PRO A 147 -2.19 -22.22 1.20
C PRO A 147 -3.67 -22.19 0.79
N VAL A 148 -4.60 -22.07 1.73
CA VAL A 148 -6.05 -22.01 1.46
C VAL A 148 -6.66 -20.74 2.05
N TYR A 149 -6.39 -20.51 3.33
CA TYR A 149 -6.92 -19.42 4.14
C TYR A 149 -5.90 -18.32 4.38
N GLY A 150 -4.91 -18.19 3.49
CA GLY A 150 -3.82 -17.22 3.52
C GLY A 150 -3.45 -16.76 2.12
N PHE A 151 -2.24 -16.24 1.98
CA PHE A 151 -1.70 -15.62 0.77
C PHE A 151 -0.68 -16.51 0.06
N GLY A 152 -0.60 -17.79 0.44
CA GLY A 152 0.47 -18.69 0.00
C GLY A 152 1.80 -18.43 0.70
N GLY A 153 2.71 -19.37 0.57
CA GLY A 153 4.02 -19.36 1.23
C GLY A 153 5.10 -18.62 0.43
N ASN A 154 6.31 -19.16 0.54
CA ASN A 154 7.50 -18.63 -0.11
C ASN A 154 7.52 -18.91 -1.62
N GLY A 155 8.46 -18.29 -2.32
CA GLY A 155 8.85 -18.70 -3.66
C GLY A 155 9.74 -19.94 -3.66
N GLU A 156 9.84 -20.63 -4.80
CA GLU A 156 10.82 -21.71 -4.98
C GLU A 156 12.24 -21.22 -4.62
N TRP A 157 13.05 -22.11 -4.06
CA TRP A 157 14.46 -21.82 -3.81
C TRP A 157 15.20 -21.68 -5.14
N LEU A 158 15.86 -20.53 -5.34
CA LEU A 158 16.79 -20.33 -6.46
C LEU A 158 18.19 -20.14 -5.89
N GLU A 159 19.16 -20.99 -6.23
CA GLU A 159 20.54 -20.82 -5.76
C GLU A 159 21.21 -19.59 -6.38
N ASP A 160 20.99 -19.36 -7.67
CA ASP A 160 21.48 -18.19 -8.41
C ASP A 160 20.32 -17.25 -8.75
N ILE A 161 20.44 -16.00 -8.29
CA ILE A 161 19.49 -14.91 -8.52
C ILE A 161 20.11 -13.76 -9.34
N THR A 162 21.34 -13.91 -9.84
CA THR A 162 22.09 -12.83 -10.53
C THR A 162 21.42 -12.36 -11.82
N GLY A 163 20.64 -13.22 -12.48
CA GLY A 163 19.85 -12.88 -13.67
C GLY A 163 18.48 -12.28 -13.38
N LEU A 164 18.10 -12.13 -12.10
CA LEU A 164 16.83 -11.55 -11.70
C LEU A 164 17.00 -10.05 -11.37
N PRO A 165 15.94 -9.24 -11.56
CA PRO A 165 15.97 -7.86 -11.10
C PRO A 165 16.10 -7.82 -9.58
N VAL A 166 17.16 -7.19 -9.09
CA VAL A 166 17.33 -6.92 -7.65
C VAL A 166 16.31 -5.87 -7.26
N THR A 167 15.34 -6.25 -6.44
CA THR A 167 14.28 -5.36 -5.96
C THR A 167 14.63 -4.72 -4.62
N SER A 168 15.59 -5.30 -3.90
CA SER A 168 15.97 -4.86 -2.56
C SER A 168 16.96 -3.69 -2.54
N LEU A 169 16.71 -2.73 -1.64
CA LEU A 169 17.68 -1.69 -1.28
C LEU A 169 18.72 -2.19 -0.25
N ALA A 170 18.55 -3.40 0.28
CA ALA A 170 19.49 -3.98 1.25
C ALA A 170 20.81 -4.38 0.56
N PRO A 171 21.98 -4.01 1.11
CA PRO A 171 23.27 -4.04 0.40
C PRO A 171 23.98 -5.41 0.36
N GLY A 172 23.33 -6.54 0.69
CA GLY A 172 24.04 -7.81 0.83
C GLY A 172 23.17 -9.06 0.80
N PRO A 173 23.79 -10.25 0.72
CA PRO A 173 23.05 -11.50 0.69
C PRO A 173 22.30 -11.67 2.00
N LEU A 174 20.99 -11.47 1.94
CA LEU A 174 20.09 -11.79 3.03
C LEU A 174 20.10 -13.31 3.26
N ALA A 175 19.85 -13.75 4.50
CA ALA A 175 19.66 -15.17 4.83
C ALA A 175 18.32 -15.68 4.27
N ARG A 176 18.29 -15.69 2.94
CA ARG A 176 17.13 -15.91 2.10
C ARG A 176 16.80 -17.38 2.03
N THR A 177 15.53 -17.68 1.73
CA THR A 177 15.02 -19.06 1.70
C THR A 177 14.12 -19.32 0.50
N GLY A 178 14.03 -18.38 -0.46
CA GLY A 178 13.23 -18.52 -1.69
C GLY A 178 13.93 -17.91 -2.91
N GLY A 179 13.22 -17.04 -3.62
CA GLY A 179 13.72 -16.29 -4.77
C GLY A 179 12.89 -16.48 -6.04
N GLY A 180 12.25 -17.63 -6.17
CA GLY A 180 11.39 -18.00 -7.30
C GLY A 180 9.95 -17.51 -7.18
N CYS A 181 9.12 -17.97 -8.11
CA CYS A 181 7.68 -17.73 -8.07
C CYS A 181 7.05 -18.43 -6.86
N VAL A 182 6.02 -17.82 -6.27
CA VAL A 182 5.18 -18.44 -5.23
C VAL A 182 4.49 -19.68 -5.80
N THR A 183 4.54 -20.80 -5.08
CA THR A 183 4.11 -22.12 -5.64
C THR A 183 2.85 -22.70 -5.04
N ASN A 184 2.30 -22.08 -4.01
CA ASN A 184 1.02 -22.49 -3.42
C ASN A 184 0.18 -21.27 -3.03
N GLY A 185 -1.04 -21.54 -2.59
CA GLY A 185 -1.91 -20.47 -2.13
C GLY A 185 -2.79 -19.88 -3.23
N PRO A 186 -3.75 -19.02 -2.82
CA PRO A 186 -4.69 -18.40 -3.74
C PRO A 186 -4.01 -17.52 -4.82
N PHE A 187 -2.77 -17.08 -4.60
CA PHE A 187 -2.05 -16.15 -5.48
C PHE A 187 -0.85 -16.76 -6.21
N ALA A 188 -0.64 -18.09 -6.16
CA ALA A 188 0.47 -18.75 -6.87
C ALA A 188 0.51 -18.46 -8.38
N SER A 189 -0.67 -18.36 -9.01
CA SER A 189 -0.79 -18.06 -10.44
C SER A 189 -0.88 -16.55 -10.75
N ARG A 190 -0.67 -15.67 -9.76
CA ARG A 190 -0.74 -14.22 -9.97
C ARG A 190 0.43 -13.78 -10.86
N GLN A 191 0.08 -13.09 -11.94
CA GLN A 191 1.02 -12.29 -12.73
C GLN A 191 0.97 -10.86 -12.21
N ILE A 192 2.13 -10.34 -11.83
CA ILE A 192 2.35 -8.92 -11.52
C ILE A 192 2.62 -8.22 -12.86
N PRO A 193 1.82 -7.21 -13.24
CA PRO A 193 1.87 -6.69 -14.61
C PRO A 193 2.84 -5.52 -14.81
N MET A 194 3.37 -4.93 -13.74
CA MET A 194 4.22 -3.73 -13.73
C MET A 194 5.37 -3.89 -12.77
N GLY A 195 6.37 -3.00 -12.88
CA GLY A 195 7.62 -3.13 -12.16
C GLY A 195 8.50 -4.25 -12.74
N PRO A 196 9.61 -4.58 -12.05
CA PRO A 196 10.09 -3.94 -10.83
C PRO A 196 10.54 -2.48 -11.05
N GLY A 197 10.68 -1.76 -9.95
CA GLY A 197 11.08 -0.35 -9.92
C GLY A 197 10.00 0.60 -10.44
N LYS A 198 10.45 1.73 -11.00
CA LYS A 198 9.60 2.87 -11.39
C LYS A 198 8.72 2.64 -12.62
N SER A 199 8.84 1.49 -13.29
CA SER A 199 8.17 1.27 -14.57
C SER A 199 6.69 0.93 -14.38
N THR A 200 5.83 1.71 -15.04
CA THR A 200 4.39 1.40 -15.20
C THR A 200 4.09 0.75 -16.55
N ASP A 201 5.11 0.33 -17.31
CA ASP A 201 4.93 -0.43 -18.54
C ASP A 201 4.46 -1.85 -18.25
N TYR A 202 3.88 -2.51 -19.26
CA TYR A 202 3.42 -3.88 -19.12
C TYR A 202 4.60 -4.87 -19.20
N THR A 203 5.07 -5.29 -18.03
CA THR A 203 6.20 -6.22 -17.84
C THR A 203 5.76 -7.41 -16.99
N PRO A 204 4.84 -8.27 -17.48
CA PRO A 204 4.24 -9.33 -16.68
C PRO A 204 5.29 -10.34 -16.19
N HIS A 205 5.25 -10.63 -14.90
CA HIS A 205 6.08 -11.65 -14.25
C HIS A 205 5.31 -12.32 -13.12
N CYS A 206 5.75 -13.51 -12.68
CA CYS A 206 5.13 -14.18 -11.55
C CYS A 206 5.37 -13.41 -10.24
N LEU A 207 4.44 -13.53 -9.28
CA LEU A 207 4.67 -13.11 -7.90
C LEU A 207 5.85 -13.91 -7.32
N ARG A 208 6.94 -13.23 -6.99
CA ARG A 208 8.12 -13.80 -6.31
C ARG A 208 8.12 -13.45 -4.83
N ARG A 209 8.56 -14.41 -4.01
CA ARG A 209 8.88 -14.21 -2.59
C ARG A 209 10.21 -14.87 -2.28
N ASP A 210 10.96 -14.22 -1.40
CA ASP A 210 12.31 -14.65 -1.03
C ASP A 210 12.49 -14.46 0.47
N PHE A 211 11.74 -15.24 1.26
CA PHE A 211 11.64 -15.03 2.70
C PHE A 211 13.01 -14.94 3.40
N VAL A 212 13.11 -14.01 4.35
CA VAL A 212 14.28 -13.79 5.19
C VAL A 212 13.89 -13.91 6.68
N PRO A 213 13.71 -15.13 7.22
CA PRO A 213 13.21 -15.31 8.58
C PRO A 213 14.07 -14.63 9.65
N THR A 214 15.40 -14.60 9.49
CA THR A 214 16.31 -13.98 10.47
C THR A 214 16.09 -12.46 10.59
N LEU A 215 15.78 -11.79 9.49
CA LEU A 215 15.43 -10.37 9.48
C LEU A 215 14.11 -10.14 10.23
N THR A 216 13.09 -10.95 9.91
CA THR A 216 11.78 -10.83 10.56
C THR A 216 11.87 -11.10 12.06
N ALA A 217 12.65 -12.09 12.47
CA ALA A 217 12.83 -12.46 13.86
C ALA A 217 13.45 -11.34 14.70
N SER A 218 14.37 -10.58 14.11
CA SER A 218 15.05 -9.47 14.78
C SER A 218 14.25 -8.17 14.71
N LYS A 219 13.73 -7.81 13.53
CA LYS A 219 13.23 -6.46 13.24
C LYS A 219 11.72 -6.27 13.30
N LEU A 220 10.95 -7.36 13.36
CA LEU A 220 9.49 -7.32 13.56
C LEU A 220 9.09 -7.70 14.99
N SER A 221 10.00 -7.56 15.94
CA SER A 221 9.85 -7.99 17.32
C SER A 221 9.15 -6.96 18.20
N THR A 222 8.63 -7.39 19.35
CA THR A 222 7.99 -6.49 20.33
C THR A 222 8.92 -5.37 20.81
N PRO A 223 10.22 -5.59 21.10
CA PRO A 223 11.14 -4.50 21.43
C PRO A 223 11.25 -3.41 20.36
N GLU A 224 11.25 -3.77 19.07
CA GLU A 224 11.32 -2.80 17.97
C GLU A 224 10.04 -1.96 17.90
N VAL A 225 8.86 -2.59 18.03
CA VAL A 225 7.57 -1.87 18.13
C VAL A 225 7.52 -0.95 19.36
N GLN A 226 8.09 -1.37 20.49
CA GLN A 226 8.17 -0.54 21.70
C GLN A 226 9.12 0.65 21.49
N TYR A 227 10.24 0.44 20.80
CA TYR A 227 11.16 1.50 20.41
C TYR A 227 10.44 2.54 19.56
N GLU A 228 9.77 2.16 18.48
CA GLU A 228 9.00 3.09 17.65
C GLU A 228 7.96 3.87 18.47
N ARG A 229 7.14 3.15 19.25
CA ARG A 229 6.05 3.76 20.05
C ARG A 229 6.52 4.64 21.21
N SER A 230 7.80 4.57 21.60
CA SER A 230 8.38 5.46 22.61
C SER A 230 8.71 6.85 22.06
N ALA A 231 8.55 7.09 20.76
CA ALA A 231 8.74 8.40 20.15
C ALA A 231 7.84 9.47 20.80
N SER A 232 8.41 10.64 21.04
CA SER A 232 7.72 11.76 21.70
C SER A 232 6.92 12.61 20.72
N THR A 233 7.33 12.62 19.45
CA THR A 233 6.69 13.39 18.37
C THR A 233 6.35 12.50 17.19
N TYR A 234 5.41 12.93 16.34
CA TYR A 234 5.10 12.23 15.10
C TYR A 234 6.32 12.13 14.17
N ALA A 235 7.09 13.20 14.03
CA ALA A 235 8.25 13.21 13.13
C ALA A 235 9.28 12.15 13.53
N GLU A 236 9.52 12.00 14.83
CA GLU A 236 10.37 10.94 15.38
C GLU A 236 9.73 9.55 15.20
N TYR A 237 8.41 9.41 15.42
CA TYR A 237 7.70 8.15 15.22
C TYR A 237 7.78 7.68 13.76
N SER A 238 7.42 8.55 12.80
CA SER A 238 7.47 8.26 11.36
C SER A 238 8.89 7.92 10.92
N GLN A 239 9.89 8.68 11.42
CA GLN A 239 11.29 8.37 11.15
C GLN A 239 11.63 6.95 11.63
N ARG A 240 11.31 6.61 12.89
CA ARG A 240 11.60 5.29 13.47
C ARG A 240 10.90 4.16 12.74
N VAL A 241 9.68 4.37 12.25
CA VAL A 241 8.93 3.35 11.48
C VAL A 241 9.57 3.11 10.11
N GLU A 242 10.01 4.17 9.44
CA GLU A 242 10.55 4.09 8.08
C GLU A 242 12.06 3.84 8.01
N LEU A 243 12.78 3.72 9.13
CA LEU A 243 14.22 3.47 9.06
C LEU A 243 14.51 2.20 8.26
N VAL A 244 15.24 2.38 7.16
CA VAL A 244 15.86 1.31 6.38
C VAL A 244 17.36 1.35 6.65
N SER A 245 18.02 0.21 6.49
CA SER A 245 19.47 0.12 6.62
C SER A 245 20.11 -0.17 5.27
N LEU A 246 21.03 0.70 4.88
CA LEU A 246 21.97 0.46 3.79
C LEU A 246 23.31 -0.10 4.30
N ASN A 247 23.36 -0.55 5.58
CA ASN A 247 24.53 -1.23 6.12
C ASN A 247 24.43 -2.76 5.87
N PRO A 248 25.55 -3.46 5.64
CA PRO A 248 25.55 -4.91 5.41
C PRO A 248 24.94 -5.76 6.53
N ASP A 249 24.98 -5.28 7.77
CA ASP A 249 24.39 -5.96 8.93
C ASP A 249 22.91 -5.59 9.16
N LEU A 250 22.34 -4.75 8.29
CA LEU A 250 20.98 -4.22 8.35
C LEU A 250 20.66 -3.49 9.67
N SER A 251 21.70 -3.07 10.40
CA SER A 251 21.56 -2.29 11.63
C SER A 251 20.82 -0.98 11.34
N GLY A 252 19.78 -0.71 12.13
CA GLY A 252 18.91 0.45 11.93
C GLY A 252 17.67 0.19 11.07
N MET A 253 17.51 -0.97 10.43
CA MET A 253 16.22 -1.32 9.82
C MET A 253 15.16 -1.59 10.88
N THR A 254 13.94 -1.13 10.63
CA THR A 254 12.78 -1.21 11.55
C THR A 254 11.56 -1.80 10.86
N THR A 255 10.36 -1.68 11.45
CA THR A 255 9.23 -2.55 11.12
C THR A 255 8.73 -2.40 9.68
N HIS A 256 8.67 -1.17 9.12
CA HIS A 256 8.21 -0.98 7.73
C HIS A 256 9.12 -1.70 6.75
N GLY A 257 10.42 -1.43 6.79
CA GLY A 257 11.40 -2.08 5.90
C GLY A 257 11.46 -3.57 6.14
N ALA A 258 11.50 -4.02 7.40
CA ALA A 258 11.63 -5.43 7.72
C ALA A 258 10.43 -6.29 7.31
N GLY A 259 9.21 -5.74 7.30
CA GLY A 259 8.04 -6.47 6.79
C GLY A 259 8.07 -6.63 5.28
N HIS A 260 8.57 -5.62 4.56
CA HIS A 260 8.85 -5.66 3.12
C HIS A 260 9.96 -6.66 2.78
N PHE A 261 11.17 -6.43 3.26
CA PHE A 261 12.34 -7.26 2.96
C PHE A 261 12.26 -8.65 3.60
N GLY A 262 11.51 -8.83 4.68
CA GLY A 262 11.28 -10.14 5.30
C GLY A 262 10.49 -11.10 4.42
N VAL A 263 9.56 -10.58 3.61
CA VAL A 263 8.78 -11.33 2.62
C VAL A 263 9.46 -11.35 1.26
N GLY A 264 9.97 -10.21 0.83
CA GLY A 264 10.51 -10.01 -0.52
C GLY A 264 11.98 -10.40 -0.69
N GLY A 265 12.77 -10.42 0.37
CA GLY A 265 14.20 -10.72 0.31
C GLY A 265 14.94 -9.83 -0.68
N MET A 266 15.67 -10.46 -1.61
CA MET A 266 16.50 -9.76 -2.60
C MET A 266 15.77 -9.45 -3.91
N VAL A 267 14.82 -10.30 -4.29
CA VAL A 267 14.25 -10.35 -5.66
C VAL A 267 12.73 -10.54 -5.69
N GLY A 268 12.09 -10.50 -4.52
CA GLY A 268 10.64 -10.64 -4.37
C GLY A 268 9.90 -9.31 -4.53
N GLU A 269 8.59 -9.40 -4.66
CA GLU A 269 7.76 -8.22 -4.94
C GLU A 269 7.70 -7.27 -3.74
N MET A 270 7.52 -7.81 -2.52
CA MET A 270 7.45 -7.00 -1.30
C MET A 270 8.73 -6.21 -1.00
N SER A 271 9.90 -6.59 -1.54
CA SER A 271 11.13 -5.83 -1.35
C SER A 271 11.28 -4.67 -2.34
N ASP A 272 10.46 -4.61 -3.40
CA ASP A 272 10.46 -3.50 -4.34
C ASP A 272 9.72 -2.28 -3.76
N MET A 273 10.47 -1.22 -3.43
CA MET A 273 9.90 0.00 -2.85
C MET A 273 8.83 0.65 -3.74
N TYR A 274 8.87 0.44 -5.05
CA TYR A 274 7.91 1.00 -5.99
C TYR A 274 6.73 0.06 -6.19
N SER A 275 7.00 -1.19 -6.54
CA SER A 275 5.99 -2.12 -7.01
C SER A 275 5.41 -3.05 -5.93
N SER A 276 5.88 -2.99 -4.68
CA SER A 276 5.46 -3.85 -3.55
C SER A 276 3.95 -4.09 -3.37
N PRO A 277 3.01 -3.15 -3.67
CA PRO A 277 1.59 -3.47 -3.66
C PRO A 277 1.17 -4.59 -4.63
N GLY A 278 2.04 -4.98 -5.57
CA GLY A 278 1.87 -6.15 -6.41
C GLY A 278 1.63 -7.43 -5.61
N ASP A 279 2.28 -7.58 -4.44
CA ASP A 279 1.98 -8.64 -3.47
C ASP A 279 0.79 -8.23 -2.58
N PRO A 280 -0.30 -9.01 -2.54
CA PRO A 280 -1.45 -8.69 -1.68
C PRO A 280 -1.16 -8.63 -0.18
N LEU A 281 -0.01 -9.15 0.29
CA LEU A 281 0.43 -8.98 1.67
C LEU A 281 0.77 -7.53 2.03
N PHE A 282 1.07 -6.67 1.04
CA PHE A 282 1.31 -5.23 1.23
C PHE A 282 0.20 -4.58 2.08
N TRP A 283 -1.05 -4.90 1.78
CA TRP A 283 -2.22 -4.30 2.44
C TRP A 283 -2.33 -4.71 3.91
N LEU A 284 -2.02 -5.96 4.23
CA LEU A 284 -2.02 -6.43 5.62
C LEU A 284 -0.84 -5.87 6.40
N HIS A 285 0.30 -5.70 5.70
CA HIS A 285 1.50 -5.12 6.27
C HIS A 285 1.24 -3.65 6.67
N HIS A 286 0.82 -2.83 5.71
CA HIS A 286 0.51 -1.42 5.97
C HIS A 286 -0.66 -1.22 6.94
N ALA A 287 -1.66 -2.12 6.96
CA ALA A 287 -2.73 -2.06 7.95
C ALA A 287 -2.22 -2.25 9.40
N GLN A 288 -1.13 -3.01 9.60
CA GLN A 288 -0.50 -3.14 10.92
C GLN A 288 0.33 -1.90 11.27
N LEU A 289 1.02 -1.28 10.30
CA LEU A 289 1.69 0.01 10.54
C LEU A 289 0.68 1.09 10.95
N ASP A 290 -0.46 1.14 10.26
CA ASP A 290 -1.55 2.05 10.60
C ASP A 290 -2.16 1.76 11.99
N ASN A 291 -2.28 0.48 12.36
CA ASN A 291 -2.70 0.08 13.70
C ASN A 291 -1.73 0.58 14.78
N LEU A 292 -0.43 0.41 14.56
CA LEU A 292 0.61 0.85 15.49
C LEU A 292 0.63 2.38 15.61
N TRP A 293 0.46 3.10 14.50
CA TRP A 293 0.36 4.56 14.52
C TRP A 293 -0.89 5.03 15.26
N ASN A 294 -2.06 4.45 14.98
CA ASN A 294 -3.29 4.73 15.71
C ASN A 294 -3.12 4.46 17.22
N THR A 295 -2.50 3.34 17.57
CA THR A 295 -2.20 3.00 18.97
C THR A 295 -1.28 4.03 19.62
N TRP A 296 -0.25 4.51 18.91
CA TRP A 296 0.60 5.60 19.37
C TRP A 296 -0.18 6.90 19.56
N GLN A 297 -1.06 7.28 18.62
CA GLN A 297 -1.91 8.46 18.76
C GLN A 297 -2.78 8.36 20.03
N MET A 298 -3.41 7.21 20.26
CA MET A 298 -4.32 6.99 21.39
C MET A 298 -3.65 7.02 22.77
N GLN A 299 -2.34 6.79 22.87
CA GLN A 299 -1.60 6.94 24.14
C GLN A 299 -1.66 8.36 24.71
N ASN A 300 -1.80 9.38 23.85
CA ASN A 300 -2.01 10.77 24.25
C ASN A 300 -2.82 11.51 23.18
N TRP A 301 -4.07 11.07 23.00
CA TRP A 301 -4.95 11.55 21.93
C TRP A 301 -5.05 13.09 21.85
N PRO A 302 -5.24 13.84 22.96
CA PRO A 302 -5.35 15.30 22.88
C PRO A 302 -4.16 15.99 22.23
N ALA A 303 -2.94 15.49 22.47
CA ALA A 303 -1.72 16.03 21.88
C ALA A 303 -1.44 15.45 20.48
N ARG A 304 -1.63 14.14 20.30
CA ARG A 304 -1.18 13.40 19.11
C ARG A 304 -2.17 13.39 17.95
N LYS A 305 -3.43 13.76 18.16
CA LYS A 305 -4.41 13.90 17.06
C LYS A 305 -4.04 15.00 16.04
N SER A 306 -3.17 15.93 16.43
CA SER A 306 -2.69 17.04 15.61
C SER A 306 -1.16 17.08 15.49
N ASP A 307 -0.46 16.09 16.05
CA ASP A 307 0.99 16.01 15.95
C ASP A 307 1.37 15.46 14.57
N ILE A 308 2.03 16.29 13.79
CA ILE A 308 2.50 15.97 12.45
C ILE A 308 3.78 16.78 12.16
N GLY A 309 4.70 16.21 11.38
CA GLY A 309 5.93 16.86 10.99
C GLY A 309 6.79 15.96 10.11
N GLY A 310 7.97 16.44 9.74
CA GLY A 310 8.87 15.76 8.80
C GLY A 310 8.91 16.44 7.43
N PRO A 311 9.87 16.05 6.58
CA PRO A 311 10.14 16.73 5.32
C PRO A 311 9.06 16.41 4.27
N ASP A 312 8.68 17.41 3.48
CA ASP A 312 7.80 17.23 2.31
C ASP A 312 8.48 16.52 1.12
N THR A 313 9.81 16.41 1.18
CA THR A 313 10.66 15.93 0.10
C THR A 313 11.39 14.67 0.55
N MET A 314 11.37 13.61 -0.26
CA MET A 314 12.03 12.34 0.04
C MET A 314 13.51 12.55 0.35
N TRP A 315 13.98 11.87 1.39
CA TRP A 315 15.34 12.00 1.93
C TRP A 315 15.69 13.40 2.48
N GLY A 316 14.72 14.30 2.63
CA GLY A 316 14.90 15.51 3.45
C GLY A 316 15.28 15.14 4.88
N GLY A 317 15.87 16.07 5.62
CA GLY A 317 16.20 15.82 7.03
C GLY A 317 14.95 15.45 7.85
N PRO A 318 15.01 14.42 8.72
CA PRO A 318 16.20 13.68 9.14
C PRO A 318 16.47 12.37 8.36
N PHE A 319 15.78 12.10 7.25
CA PHE A 319 15.94 10.87 6.47
C PHE A 319 17.21 10.82 5.61
N ASN A 320 17.85 11.97 5.34
CA ASN A 320 19.14 12.00 4.65
C ASN A 320 20.24 11.19 5.38
N VAL A 321 20.13 10.96 6.69
CA VAL A 321 21.09 10.13 7.45
C VAL A 321 21.05 8.66 7.05
N ILE A 322 19.92 8.20 6.48
CA ILE A 322 19.74 6.82 6.02
C ILE A 322 20.48 6.57 4.72
N ASN A 323 20.55 7.59 3.85
CA ASN A 323 21.19 7.51 2.56
C ASN A 323 22.42 8.43 2.54
N PRO A 324 23.61 7.93 2.91
CA PRO A 324 24.82 8.75 3.02
C PRO A 324 25.32 9.27 1.66
N TYR A 325 24.74 8.79 0.55
CA TYR A 325 25.06 9.24 -0.80
C TYR A 325 24.27 10.48 -1.22
N VAL A 326 23.21 10.84 -0.48
CA VAL A 326 22.51 12.11 -0.69
C VAL A 326 23.04 13.16 0.28
N GLY A 327 23.36 14.34 -0.26
CA GLY A 327 23.74 15.49 0.54
C GLY A 327 22.57 16.06 1.34
N THR A 328 22.71 17.29 1.82
CA THR A 328 21.57 18.01 2.39
C THR A 328 20.56 18.35 1.30
N ILE A 329 19.33 17.85 1.44
CA ILE A 329 18.22 18.16 0.55
C ILE A 329 17.36 19.25 1.18
N PRO A 330 17.13 20.40 0.52
CA PRO A 330 16.19 21.41 1.00
C PRO A 330 14.76 20.83 1.08
N TYR A 331 14.07 21.05 2.19
CA TYR A 331 12.71 20.61 2.41
C TYR A 331 11.93 21.63 3.23
N LYS A 332 10.60 21.51 3.22
CA LYS A 332 9.73 22.19 4.19
C LYS A 332 9.11 21.15 5.11
N ASN A 333 8.94 21.51 6.37
CA ASN A 333 8.16 20.66 7.27
C ASN A 333 6.69 20.68 6.85
N ILE A 334 6.10 19.50 6.73
CA ILE A 334 4.68 19.37 6.46
C ILE A 334 3.84 19.90 7.64
N THR A 335 2.59 20.21 7.35
CA THR A 335 1.60 20.61 8.35
C THR A 335 0.31 19.83 8.13
N LEU A 336 -0.66 20.01 9.02
CA LEU A 336 -2.01 19.47 8.86
C LEU A 336 -2.73 19.94 7.58
N ASP A 337 -2.26 21.00 6.91
CA ASP A 337 -2.79 21.48 5.63
C ASP A 337 -2.10 20.89 4.40
N PHE A 338 -1.08 20.06 4.59
CA PHE A 338 -0.40 19.39 3.48
C PHE A 338 -1.38 18.52 2.69
N ALA A 339 -1.29 18.59 1.36
CA ALA A 339 -2.18 17.91 0.44
C ALA A 339 -1.70 16.48 0.16
N LEU A 340 -2.60 15.51 0.32
CA LEU A 340 -2.40 14.12 -0.06
C LEU A 340 -3.07 13.89 -1.41
N GLU A 341 -2.25 13.67 -2.44
CA GLU A 341 -2.69 13.55 -3.83
C GLU A 341 -2.79 12.09 -4.27
N TYR A 342 -3.92 11.70 -4.86
CA TYR A 342 -4.17 10.35 -5.38
C TYR A 342 -4.52 10.41 -6.87
N PRO A 343 -3.57 10.85 -7.73
CA PRO A 343 -3.86 11.14 -9.13
C PRO A 343 -4.54 9.97 -9.83
N LEU A 344 -5.61 10.27 -10.57
CA LEU A 344 -6.45 9.31 -11.31
C LEU A 344 -7.24 8.30 -10.43
N MET A 345 -7.10 8.35 -9.10
CA MET A 345 -7.70 7.39 -8.17
C MET A 345 -8.73 8.02 -7.25
N ALA A 346 -8.41 9.17 -6.63
CA ALA A 346 -9.30 9.84 -5.69
C ALA A 346 -9.03 11.36 -5.64
N PRO A 347 -9.99 12.16 -5.13
CA PRO A 347 -9.76 13.57 -4.85
C PRO A 347 -8.62 13.79 -3.85
N THR A 348 -7.95 14.93 -3.96
CA THR A 348 -6.98 15.39 -2.95
C THR A 348 -7.67 15.62 -1.60
N VAL A 349 -7.07 15.13 -0.53
CA VAL A 349 -7.47 15.40 0.86
C VAL A 349 -6.32 16.06 1.61
N LYS A 350 -6.58 16.65 2.77
CA LYS A 350 -5.51 17.17 3.64
C LYS A 350 -5.15 16.16 4.72
N ILE A 351 -3.95 16.27 5.27
CA ILE A 351 -3.52 15.43 6.39
C ILE A 351 -4.53 15.51 7.56
N ARG A 352 -5.03 16.71 7.90
CA ARG A 352 -6.05 16.89 8.95
C ARG A 352 -7.29 16.01 8.78
N ASP A 353 -7.64 15.63 7.56
CA ASP A 353 -8.83 14.84 7.26
C ASP A 353 -8.61 13.36 7.58
N VAL A 354 -7.35 12.90 7.75
CA VAL A 354 -7.01 11.48 7.91
C VAL A 354 -6.31 11.17 9.24
N MET A 355 -6.21 12.15 10.14
CA MET A 355 -5.57 11.95 11.45
C MET A 355 -6.38 11.08 12.40
N ASP A 356 -7.71 11.05 12.25
CA ASP A 356 -8.63 10.35 13.14
C ASP A 356 -9.36 9.22 12.40
N VAL A 357 -9.02 7.98 12.72
CA VAL A 357 -9.64 6.79 12.12
C VAL A 357 -11.14 6.68 12.44
N SER A 358 -11.59 7.31 13.52
CA SER A 358 -13.00 7.36 13.92
C SER A 358 -13.78 8.50 13.29
N ALA A 359 -13.12 9.41 12.55
CA ALA A 359 -13.81 10.47 11.81
C ALA A 359 -14.71 9.87 10.72
N PRO A 360 -15.82 10.54 10.34
CA PRO A 360 -16.83 9.98 9.43
C PRO A 360 -16.30 9.55 8.06
N ASN A 361 -15.27 10.21 7.56
CA ASN A 361 -14.66 9.92 6.27
C ASN A 361 -13.77 8.68 6.29
N LEU A 362 -13.33 8.20 7.46
CA LEU A 362 -12.58 6.94 7.60
C LEU A 362 -13.45 5.86 8.27
N CYS A 363 -14.05 6.21 9.40
CA CYS A 363 -15.03 5.43 10.16
C CYS A 363 -14.64 3.96 10.35
N TYR A 364 -13.48 3.72 10.96
CA TYR A 364 -13.03 2.40 11.37
C TYR A 364 -12.33 2.42 12.73
N LYS A 365 -12.13 1.22 13.29
CA LYS A 365 -11.34 0.97 14.51
C LYS A 365 -10.53 -0.31 14.35
N TYR A 366 -9.48 -0.44 15.16
CA TYR A 366 -8.74 -1.68 15.34
C TYR A 366 -9.30 -2.45 16.55
N ALA A 367 -9.37 -3.77 16.45
CA ALA A 367 -9.88 -4.67 17.49
C ALA A 367 -8.83 -5.64 18.01
#